data_AF-A0A3C1Q7L6-F1
#
_entry.id   AF-A0A3C1Q7L6-F1
#
_cell.length_a   1.000
_cell.length_b   1.000
_cell.length_c   1.000
_cell.angle_alpha   90.00
_cell.angle_beta   90.00
_cell.angle_gamma   90.00
#
_symmetry.space_group_name_H-M   'P 1'
#
loop_
_entity.id
_entity.type
_entity.pdbx_description
1 polymer ?
#
loop_
_entity_poly.entity_id
_entity_poly.type
_entity_poly.pdbx_seq_one_letter_code
_entity_poly.pdbx_strand_id
1 'polypeptide(L)'
;MGFFGLSRKEIIMNADKKDVFHVDQDEFDVAKQQAESSGSSYTHVFKKPFEYNGETYTSLTFEWDKLTGRDALAIENEMQAMGKALVVPTFSGEYLIRMAAKACTEPIGSDAFEIMSIADYNKIRSAARSFLLRSEL
;
A
#
# COMPACT_ATOMS: atom_id res chain seq x y z
N MET A 1 28.44 -72.02 -12.61
CA MET A 1 27.44 -72.46 -13.61
C MET A 1 26.07 -71.92 -13.21
N GLY A 2 25.36 -71.25 -14.11
CA GLY A 2 23.90 -71.19 -14.07
C GLY A 2 23.26 -69.89 -13.60
N PHE A 3 22.90 -69.07 -14.58
CA PHE A 3 21.81 -68.07 -14.56
C PHE A 3 20.47 -68.69 -14.15
N PHE A 4 19.55 -67.88 -13.60
CA PHE A 4 18.06 -67.87 -13.74
C PHE A 4 17.58 -66.96 -12.58
N GLY A 5 16.76 -65.93 -12.70
CA GLY A 5 15.64 -65.67 -13.60
C GLY A 5 14.42 -65.29 -12.75
N LEU A 6 14.05 -64.01 -12.78
CA LEU A 6 12.74 -63.40 -12.51
C LEU A 6 12.03 -63.47 -11.13
N SER A 7 11.86 -62.26 -10.56
CA SER A 7 10.61 -61.57 -10.20
C SER A 7 9.62 -62.17 -9.17
N ARG A 8 9.39 -61.41 -8.08
CA ARG A 8 8.09 -61.18 -7.39
C ARG A 8 8.29 -60.05 -6.36
N LYS A 9 7.82 -58.84 -6.68
CA LYS A 9 6.60 -58.19 -6.14
C LYS A 9 6.62 -57.94 -4.63
N GLU A 10 6.55 -56.64 -4.32
CA GLU A 10 6.13 -55.99 -3.07
C GLU A 10 7.17 -56.09 -1.94
N ILE A 11 7.65 -54.97 -1.38
CA ILE A 11 7.22 -54.47 -0.06
C ILE A 11 7.96 -53.14 0.23
N ILE A 12 7.18 -52.05 0.31
CA ILE A 12 7.26 -50.82 1.16
C ILE A 12 8.46 -49.83 1.16
N MET A 13 8.12 -48.59 0.74
CA MET A 13 8.19 -47.29 1.44
C MET A 13 9.53 -46.62 1.86
N ASN A 14 9.58 -45.31 1.52
CA ASN A 14 10.30 -44.19 2.16
C ASN A 14 11.83 -44.15 1.97
N ALA A 15 12.51 -43.02 1.78
CA ALA A 15 12.25 -41.58 1.63
C ALA A 15 13.53 -41.06 0.92
N ASP A 16 13.46 -40.13 -0.02
CA ASP A 16 13.91 -38.75 0.22
C ASP A 16 13.56 -37.95 -1.05
N LYS A 17 12.40 -37.31 -1.07
CA LYS A 17 12.08 -36.29 -2.06
C LYS A 17 12.38 -34.96 -1.38
N LYS A 18 13.61 -34.46 -1.55
CA LYS A 18 13.94 -33.06 -1.29
C LYS A 18 13.10 -32.19 -2.23
N ASP A 19 11.94 -31.78 -1.75
CA ASP A 19 11.21 -30.66 -2.30
C ASP A 19 11.93 -29.38 -1.84
N VAL A 20 12.91 -28.98 -2.65
CA VAL A 20 13.56 -27.68 -2.51
C VAL A 20 12.53 -26.67 -2.95
N PHE A 21 11.87 -26.03 -1.98
CA PHE A 21 11.17 -24.77 -2.19
C PHE A 21 12.13 -23.79 -2.86
N HIS A 22 12.05 -23.66 -4.19
CA HIS A 22 12.54 -22.50 -4.90
C HIS A 22 11.58 -21.37 -4.55
N VAL A 23 11.85 -20.71 -3.43
CA VAL A 23 11.33 -19.37 -3.20
C VAL A 23 12.12 -18.48 -4.16
N ASP A 24 11.43 -17.99 -5.19
CA ASP A 24 11.96 -17.09 -6.19
C ASP A 24 12.57 -15.87 -5.48
N GLN A 25 13.90 -15.77 -5.55
CA GLN A 25 14.70 -14.77 -4.83
C GLN A 25 14.44 -13.35 -5.37
N ASP A 26 13.81 -13.22 -6.54
CA ASP A 26 13.44 -11.96 -7.19
C ASP A 26 12.24 -11.28 -6.51
N GLU A 27 11.26 -12.02 -5.94
CA GLU A 27 10.11 -11.41 -5.24
C GLU A 27 10.48 -10.74 -3.91
N PHE A 28 11.58 -11.14 -3.27
CA PHE A 28 12.03 -10.52 -2.02
C PHE A 28 12.84 -9.23 -2.23
N ASP A 29 13.46 -9.04 -3.39
CA ASP A 29 14.29 -7.85 -3.66
C ASP A 29 13.42 -6.63 -4.01
N VAL A 30 12.28 -6.83 -4.68
CA VAL A 30 11.30 -5.75 -4.94
C VAL A 30 10.70 -5.22 -3.62
N ALA A 31 10.40 -6.11 -2.68
CA ALA A 31 9.89 -5.74 -1.36
C ALA A 31 10.91 -4.99 -0.50
N LYS A 32 12.21 -5.23 -0.74
CA LYS A 32 13.30 -4.59 0.00
C LYS A 32 13.68 -3.23 -0.60
N GLN A 33 13.64 -3.08 -1.92
CA GLN A 33 13.85 -1.78 -2.59
C GLN A 33 12.72 -0.78 -2.28
N GLN A 34 11.47 -1.24 -2.08
CA GLN A 34 10.39 -0.40 -1.54
C GLN A 34 10.61 0.01 -0.07
N ALA A 35 11.36 -0.78 0.70
CA ALA A 35 11.68 -0.52 2.10
C ALA A 35 12.96 0.33 2.30
N GLU A 36 13.73 0.63 1.25
CA GLU A 36 14.89 1.53 1.34
C GLU A 36 14.55 3.00 0.96
N SER A 37 13.32 3.24 0.47
CA SER A 37 12.71 4.57 0.30
C SER A 37 11.76 4.95 1.48
N SER A 38 11.96 4.29 2.63
CA SER A 38 11.00 4.10 3.74
C SER A 38 10.79 5.28 4.69
N GLY A 39 10.89 6.52 4.22
CA GLY A 39 10.38 7.69 4.95
C GLY A 39 9.00 8.16 4.47
N SER A 40 8.70 7.90 3.18
CA SER A 40 7.76 8.70 2.39
C SER A 40 6.68 7.88 1.67
N SER A 41 6.66 6.55 1.79
CA SER A 41 5.59 5.71 1.22
C SER A 41 4.76 5.05 2.32
N TYR A 42 3.45 4.94 2.12
CA TYR A 42 2.50 4.33 3.06
C TYR A 42 1.53 3.43 2.31
N THR A 43 1.47 2.14 2.66
CA THR A 43 0.46 1.23 2.12
C THR A 43 -0.59 0.94 3.18
N HIS A 44 -1.83 1.31 2.86
CA HIS A 44 -3.00 1.05 3.69
C HIS A 44 -3.69 -0.23 3.22
N VAL A 45 -3.78 -1.23 4.09
CA VAL A 45 -4.57 -2.44 3.82
C VAL A 45 -5.92 -2.33 4.50
N PHE A 46 -6.99 -2.45 3.72
CA PHE A 46 -8.35 -2.35 4.23
C PHE A 46 -8.74 -3.64 4.94
N LYS A 47 -9.45 -3.50 6.07
CA LYS A 47 -10.06 -4.66 6.74
C LYS A 47 -11.26 -5.22 5.99
N LYS A 48 -11.97 -4.36 5.25
CA LYS A 48 -13.08 -4.72 4.37
C LYS A 48 -12.81 -4.11 3.01
N PRO A 49 -13.02 -4.85 1.90
CA PRO A 49 -12.83 -4.29 0.58
C PRO A 49 -13.62 -2.99 0.44
N PHE A 50 -12.96 -1.96 -0.09
CA PHE A 50 -13.54 -0.64 -0.30
C PHE A 50 -13.96 -0.53 -1.77
N GLU A 51 -15.24 -0.30 -2.01
CA GLU A 51 -15.77 -0.12 -3.37
C GLU A 51 -15.88 1.36 -3.69
N TYR A 52 -15.23 1.77 -4.78
CA TYR A 52 -15.24 3.15 -5.26
C TYR A 52 -15.19 3.19 -6.77
N ASN A 53 -16.06 3.99 -7.41
CA ASN A 53 -16.21 4.07 -8.86
C ASN A 53 -16.40 2.72 -9.61
N GLY A 54 -16.96 1.72 -8.92
CA GLY A 54 -17.15 0.38 -9.49
C GLY A 54 -15.91 -0.52 -9.42
N GLU A 55 -14.83 -0.06 -8.81
CA GLU A 55 -13.63 -0.84 -8.52
C GLU A 55 -13.57 -1.20 -7.04
N THR A 56 -13.02 -2.39 -6.75
CA THR A 56 -12.85 -2.88 -5.37
C THR A 56 -11.39 -2.82 -4.96
N TYR A 57 -11.08 -1.96 -3.99
CA TYR A 57 -9.75 -1.79 -3.45
C TYR A 57 -9.58 -2.57 -2.15
N THR A 58 -8.59 -3.45 -2.10
CA THR A 58 -8.18 -4.18 -0.88
C THR A 58 -7.01 -3.49 -0.18
N SER A 59 -6.20 -2.76 -0.92
CA SER A 59 -5.11 -1.95 -0.42
C SER A 59 -4.92 -0.70 -1.26
N LEU A 60 -4.47 0.39 -0.64
CA LEU A 60 -4.07 1.61 -1.32
C LEU A 60 -2.64 1.98 -0.94
N THR A 61 -1.86 2.33 -1.95
CA THR A 61 -0.50 2.80 -1.77
C THR A 61 -0.48 4.32 -1.92
N PHE A 62 0.23 4.98 -1.02
CA PHE A 62 0.39 6.42 -0.95
C PHE A 62 1.88 6.73 -1.05
N GLU A 63 2.27 7.46 -2.09
CA GLU A 63 3.63 7.90 -2.36
C GLU A 63 3.74 9.40 -2.07
N TRP A 64 4.01 9.72 -0.80
CA TRP A 64 4.14 11.11 -0.34
C TRP A 64 5.37 11.81 -0.93
N ASP A 65 6.40 11.05 -1.32
CA ASP A 65 7.64 11.57 -1.92
C ASP A 65 7.41 12.25 -3.28
N LYS A 66 6.39 11.81 -4.01
CA LYS A 66 6.04 12.34 -5.34
C LYS A 66 5.29 13.67 -5.26
N LEU A 67 4.80 14.03 -4.08
CA LEU A 67 4.08 15.29 -3.90
C LEU A 67 5.03 16.46 -4.08
N THR A 68 4.62 17.40 -4.91
CA THR A 68 5.38 18.63 -5.14
C THR A 68 4.69 19.82 -4.48
N GLY A 69 5.41 20.93 -4.33
CA GLY A 69 4.81 22.19 -3.88
C GLY A 69 3.65 22.66 -4.78
N ARG A 70 3.62 22.24 -6.06
CA ARG A 70 2.49 22.52 -6.96
C ARG A 70 1.21 21.82 -6.50
N ASP A 71 1.32 20.60 -5.99
CA ASP A 71 0.19 19.83 -5.47
C ASP A 71 -0.34 20.46 -4.18
N ALA A 72 0.57 20.88 -3.29
CA ALA A 72 0.22 21.64 -2.08
C ALA A 72 -0.54 22.93 -2.43
N LEU A 73 0.02 23.76 -3.34
CA LEU A 73 -0.62 24.99 -3.79
C LEU A 73 -1.97 24.74 -4.48
N ALA A 74 -2.10 23.65 -5.25
CA ALA A 74 -3.37 23.30 -5.87
C ALA A 74 -4.44 23.02 -4.80
N ILE A 75 -4.10 22.25 -3.76
CA ILE A 75 -5.00 21.97 -2.63
C ILE A 75 -5.36 23.26 -1.88
N GLU A 76 -4.39 24.14 -1.63
CA GLU A 76 -4.64 25.44 -0.99
C GLU A 76 -5.60 26.31 -1.82
N ASN A 77 -5.41 26.36 -3.14
CA ASN A 77 -6.32 27.08 -4.04
C ASN A 77 -7.74 26.49 -4.00
N GLU A 78 -7.87 25.16 -3.98
CA GLU A 78 -9.18 24.51 -3.81
C GLU A 78 -9.82 24.87 -2.46
N MET A 79 -9.04 24.86 -1.38
CA MET A 79 -9.51 25.25 -0.05
C MET A 79 -9.96 26.71 0.01
N GLN A 80 -9.21 27.62 -0.61
CA GLN A 80 -9.55 29.03 -0.72
C GLN A 80 -10.80 29.25 -1.60
N ALA A 81 -10.95 28.50 -2.69
CA ALA A 81 -12.13 28.55 -3.54
C ALA A 81 -13.41 28.10 -2.80
N MET A 82 -13.27 27.20 -1.83
CA MET A 82 -14.36 26.81 -0.91
C MET A 82 -14.62 27.82 0.21
N GLY A 83 -13.87 28.93 0.27
CA GLY A 83 -13.99 29.96 1.31
C GLY A 83 -13.46 29.53 2.68
N LYS A 84 -12.64 28.47 2.75
CA LYS A 84 -12.08 27.94 4.00
C LYS A 84 -10.69 28.52 4.23
N ALA A 85 -10.53 29.26 5.32
CA ALA A 85 -9.22 29.78 5.73
C ALA A 85 -8.33 28.63 6.23
N LEU A 86 -7.33 28.24 5.44
CA LEU A 86 -6.32 27.27 5.85
C LEU A 86 -5.22 27.99 6.63
N VAL A 87 -5.21 27.85 7.96
CA VAL A 87 -4.18 28.45 8.81
C VAL A 87 -3.00 27.49 9.03
N VAL A 88 -3.30 26.20 9.26
CA VAL A 88 -2.25 25.19 9.47
C VAL A 88 -2.60 23.89 8.72
N PRO A 89 -1.84 23.51 7.68
CA PRO A 89 -2.08 22.30 6.89
C PRO A 89 -2.15 21.01 7.73
N THR A 90 -1.32 20.89 8.77
CA THR A 90 -1.22 19.71 9.63
C THR A 90 -2.42 19.47 10.55
N PHE A 91 -3.30 20.46 10.73
CA PHE A 91 -4.51 20.36 11.55
C PHE A 91 -5.80 20.33 10.72
N SER A 92 -5.72 20.62 9.43
CA SER A 92 -6.88 20.61 8.53
C SER A 92 -7.14 19.20 7.98
N GLY A 93 -8.22 18.57 8.43
CA GLY A 93 -8.62 17.25 7.92
C GLY A 93 -8.82 17.24 6.41
N GLU A 94 -9.42 18.29 5.86
CA GLU A 94 -9.66 18.44 4.42
C GLU A 94 -8.37 18.57 3.61
N TYR A 95 -7.39 19.33 4.12
CA TYR A 95 -6.09 19.42 3.47
C TYR A 95 -5.40 18.04 3.46
N LEU A 96 -5.40 17.36 4.59
CA LEU A 96 -4.75 16.05 4.73
C LEU A 96 -5.35 14.99 3.81
N ILE A 97 -6.68 14.94 3.64
CA ILE A 97 -7.30 13.98 2.71
C ILE A 97 -7.08 14.33 1.25
N ARG A 98 -7.07 15.62 0.89
CA ARG A 98 -6.79 16.06 -0.47
C ARG A 98 -5.34 15.76 -0.83
N MET A 99 -4.43 15.95 0.12
CA MET A 99 -3.04 15.55 -0.02
C MET A 99 -2.92 14.02 -0.15
N ALA A 100 -3.66 13.25 0.64
CA ALA A 100 -3.71 11.79 0.52
C ALA A 100 -4.23 11.31 -0.83
N ALA A 101 -5.27 11.96 -1.37
CA ALA A 101 -5.79 11.67 -2.70
C ALA A 101 -4.72 11.90 -3.78
N LYS A 102 -3.97 13.01 -3.69
CA LYS A 102 -2.87 13.31 -4.64
C LYS A 102 -1.68 12.36 -4.52
N ALA A 103 -1.40 11.87 -3.31
CA ALA A 103 -0.33 10.91 -3.07
C ALA A 103 -0.72 9.47 -3.42
N CYS A 104 -2.01 9.19 -3.64
CA CYS A 104 -2.47 7.84 -3.94
C CYS A 104 -2.01 7.41 -5.33
N THR A 105 -1.54 6.16 -5.46
CA THR A 105 -1.18 5.58 -6.76
C THR A 105 -2.39 5.28 -7.64
N GLU A 106 -3.53 5.00 -6.99
CA GLU A 106 -4.78 4.71 -7.65
C GLU A 106 -5.55 6.01 -7.94
N PRO A 107 -6.44 6.03 -8.96
CA PRO A 107 -7.22 7.21 -9.33
C PRO A 107 -8.37 7.51 -8.34
N ILE A 108 -8.01 7.72 -7.08
CA ILE A 108 -8.93 7.94 -5.97
C ILE A 108 -9.00 9.42 -5.61
N GLY A 109 -10.20 9.98 -5.73
CA GLY A 109 -10.48 11.37 -5.38
C GLY A 109 -10.62 11.59 -3.87
N SER A 110 -10.65 12.86 -3.45
CA SER A 110 -10.91 13.23 -2.06
C SER A 110 -12.27 12.72 -1.54
N ASP A 111 -13.24 12.57 -2.45
CA ASP A 111 -14.59 12.07 -2.20
C ASP A 111 -14.63 10.60 -1.75
N ALA A 112 -13.67 9.78 -2.19
CA ALA A 112 -13.53 8.41 -1.70
C ALA A 112 -13.25 8.36 -0.18
N PHE A 113 -12.49 9.33 0.32
CA PHE A 113 -12.17 9.44 1.74
C PHE A 113 -13.36 9.91 2.58
N GLU A 114 -14.38 10.51 1.96
CA GLU A 114 -15.62 10.93 2.62
C GLU A 114 -16.58 9.74 2.83
N ILE A 115 -16.57 8.77 1.92
CA ILE A 115 -17.45 7.59 1.97
C ILE A 115 -16.83 6.37 2.69
N MET A 116 -15.51 6.37 2.92
CA MET A 116 -14.83 5.25 3.58
C MET A 116 -15.12 5.18 5.08
N SER A 117 -14.79 4.03 5.68
CA SER A 117 -14.91 3.84 7.14
C SER A 117 -14.07 4.85 7.92
N ILE A 118 -14.64 5.39 9.00
CA ILE A 118 -13.96 6.32 9.91
C ILE A 118 -12.63 5.77 10.46
N ALA A 119 -12.52 4.45 10.58
CA ALA A 119 -11.30 3.79 11.05
C ALA A 119 -10.16 3.90 10.03
N ASP A 120 -10.47 3.76 8.75
CA ASP A 120 -9.49 3.80 7.66
C ASP A 120 -9.15 5.24 7.31
N TYR A 121 -10.17 6.12 7.25
CA TYR A 121 -10.00 7.57 7.17
C TYR A 121 -9.03 8.09 8.23
N ASN A 122 -9.21 7.72 9.50
CA ASN A 122 -8.35 8.21 10.57
C ASN A 122 -6.89 7.74 10.44
N LYS A 123 -6.66 6.52 9.95
CA LYS A 123 -5.31 5.99 9.73
C LYS A 123 -4.61 6.74 8.59
N ILE A 124 -5.29 6.92 7.46
CA ILE A 124 -4.73 7.62 6.29
C ILE A 124 -4.45 9.08 6.63
N ARG A 125 -5.42 9.76 7.28
CA ARG A 125 -5.23 11.13 7.76
C ARG A 125 -4.05 11.25 8.74
N SER A 126 -3.90 10.29 9.65
CA SER A 126 -2.78 10.28 10.60
C SER A 126 -1.44 10.06 9.89
N ALA A 127 -1.39 9.21 8.87
CA ALA A 127 -0.20 9.01 8.05
C ALA A 127 0.19 10.30 7.30
N ALA A 128 -0.77 10.95 6.64
CA ALA A 128 -0.60 12.23 5.95
C ALA A 128 -0.07 13.32 6.89
N ARG A 129 -0.66 13.44 8.09
CA ARG A 129 -0.21 14.40 9.11
C ARG A 129 1.21 14.11 9.56
N SER A 130 1.52 12.84 9.79
CA SER A 130 2.85 12.42 10.25
C SER A 130 3.91 12.70 9.19
N PHE A 131 3.57 12.58 7.91
CA PHE A 131 4.46 12.95 6.81
C PHE A 131 4.76 14.47 6.80
N LEU A 132 3.74 15.32 6.86
CA LEU A 132 3.94 16.77 6.90
C LEU A 132 4.82 17.21 8.08
N LEU A 133 4.54 16.68 9.27
CA LEU A 133 5.33 16.99 10.47
C LEU A 133 6.80 16.54 10.35
N ARG A 134 7.07 15.48 9.59
CA ARG A 134 8.45 15.04 9.29
C ARG A 134 9.12 15.91 8.22
N SER A 135 8.36 16.43 7.27
CA SER A 135 8.88 17.28 6.19
C SER A 135 9.15 18.72 6.65
N GLU A 136 8.53 19.17 7.74
CA GLU A 136 8.75 20.50 8.34
C GLU A 136 9.92 20.54 9.33
N LEU A 137 10.53 19.39 9.64
CA LEU A 137 11.61 19.22 10.63
C LEU A 137 12.98 19.23 9.97
#